data_AF-A0A7S3PRL6-F1
#
_entry.id   AF-A0A7S3PRL6-F1
#
_cell.length_a   1.000
_cell.length_b   1.000
_cell.length_c   1.000
_cell.angle_alpha   90.00
_cell.angle_beta   90.00
_cell.angle_gamma   90.00
#
_symmetry.space_group_name_H-M   'P 1'
#
loop_
_entity.id
_entity.type
_entity.pdbx_description
1 polymer ?
#
loop_
_entity_poly.entity_id
_entity_poly.type
_entity_poly.pdbx_seq_one_letter_code
_entity_poly.pdbx_strand_id
1 'polypeptide(L)'
;KDSQKMFVELFDSKFTSILPFQINWSIHTGKNEFDFWFYDMVLVSTMYNAVVLVWRDKVKYNRVRPTTIVHSSKAGEIVTSYAGPFNGVKEMKAEDWQPYVRTMPHAEFPSGSSCVCSAYAETLQMLS
;
A
#
# COMPACT_ATOMS: atom_id res chain seq x y z
N LYS A 1 -18.55 -1.47 -1.86
CA LYS A 1 -17.88 -0.98 -3.08
C LYS A 1 -17.14 0.33 -2.82
N ASP A 2 -17.77 1.34 -2.20
CA ASP A 2 -17.09 2.61 -1.92
C ASP A 2 -16.19 2.57 -0.67
N SER A 3 -16.58 1.83 0.36
CA SER A 3 -15.71 1.57 1.52
C SER A 3 -14.36 0.96 1.14
N GLN A 4 -14.36 0.03 0.18
CA GLN A 4 -13.13 -0.58 -0.34
C GLN A 4 -12.23 0.43 -1.06
N LYS A 5 -12.80 1.33 -1.86
CA LYS A 5 -12.05 2.41 -2.52
C LYS A 5 -11.44 3.37 -1.51
N MET A 6 -12.21 3.76 -0.49
CA MET A 6 -11.72 4.56 0.62
C MET A 6 -10.54 3.89 1.33
N PHE A 7 -10.61 2.58 1.61
CA PHE A 7 -9.48 1.86 2.21
C PHE A 7 -8.26 1.82 1.29
N VAL A 8 -8.46 1.65 -0.03
CA VAL A 8 -7.36 1.69 -0.99
C VAL A 8 -6.67 3.07 -0.96
N GLU A 9 -7.42 4.16 -0.99
CA GLU A 9 -6.87 5.53 -0.92
C GLU A 9 -6.15 5.80 0.41
N LEU A 10 -6.76 5.39 1.52
CA LEU A 10 -6.19 5.53 2.86
C LEU A 10 -4.83 4.85 2.95
N PHE A 11 -4.74 3.58 2.53
CA PHE A 11 -3.51 2.81 2.62
C PHE A 11 -2.54 3.04 1.46
N ASP A 12 -2.94 3.65 0.34
CA ASP A 12 -2.00 4.04 -0.71
C ASP A 12 -1.07 5.15 -0.20
N SER A 13 -1.66 6.19 0.40
CA SER A 13 -0.93 7.30 1.01
C SER A 13 -0.55 6.99 2.46
N LYS A 14 0.74 6.73 2.70
CA LYS A 14 1.28 6.49 4.05
C LYS A 14 1.24 7.74 4.94
N PHE A 15 1.24 8.91 4.32
CA PHE A 15 1.10 10.18 5.02
C PHE A 15 -0.31 10.36 5.61
N THR A 16 -1.35 9.89 4.92
CA THR A 16 -2.75 10.03 5.38
C THR A 16 -3.24 8.83 6.19
N SER A 17 -2.47 7.73 6.25
CA SER A 17 -2.76 6.56 7.09
C SER A 17 -1.85 6.47 8.30
N ILE A 18 -0.61 6.02 8.09
CA ILE A 18 0.32 5.63 9.17
C ILE A 18 0.62 6.80 10.12
N LEU A 19 0.96 7.97 9.59
CA LEU A 19 1.31 9.12 10.42
C LEU A 19 0.15 9.56 11.35
N PRO A 20 -1.08 9.77 10.85
CA PRO A 20 -2.24 10.00 11.70
C PRO A 20 -2.53 8.89 12.71
N PHE A 21 -2.34 7.62 12.35
CA PHE A 21 -2.53 6.51 13.29
C PHE A 21 -1.56 6.57 14.45
N GLN A 22 -0.31 6.94 14.21
CA GLN A 22 0.70 7.07 15.26
C GLN A 22 0.36 8.22 16.20
N ILE A 23 0.03 9.39 15.64
CA ILE A 23 -0.38 10.57 16.44
C ILE A 23 -1.57 10.21 17.31
N ASN A 24 -2.59 9.56 16.74
CA ASN A 24 -3.77 9.17 17.49
C ASN A 24 -3.46 8.15 18.58
N TRP A 25 -2.60 7.15 18.29
CA TRP A 25 -2.14 6.19 19.29
C TRP A 25 -1.40 6.87 20.45
N SER A 26 -0.50 7.81 20.18
CA SER A 26 0.23 8.55 21.21
C SER A 26 -0.69 9.38 22.10
N ILE A 27 -1.70 10.05 21.52
CA ILE A 27 -2.72 10.80 22.27
C ILE A 27 -3.53 9.84 23.16
N HIS A 28 -4.02 8.74 22.60
CA HIS A 28 -4.85 7.78 23.34
C HIS A 28 -4.10 7.07 24.47
N THR A 29 -2.78 6.90 24.34
CA THR A 29 -1.93 6.27 25.36
C THR A 29 -1.28 7.27 26.32
N GLY A 30 -1.59 8.57 26.18
CA GLY A 30 -1.10 9.60 27.09
C GLY A 30 0.41 9.82 27.04
N LYS A 31 1.05 9.56 25.90
CA LYS A 31 2.50 9.77 25.73
C LYS A 31 2.84 11.26 25.85
N ASN A 32 3.90 11.57 26.58
CA ASN A 32 4.45 12.93 26.60
C ASN A 32 5.20 13.23 25.30
N GLU A 33 5.65 14.48 25.12
CA GLU A 33 6.37 14.91 23.92
C GLU A 33 7.63 14.09 23.63
N PHE A 34 8.41 13.79 24.67
CA PHE A 34 9.63 13.01 24.50
C PHE A 34 9.33 11.58 24.03
N ASP A 35 8.36 10.93 24.68
CA ASP A 35 7.91 9.58 24.32
C ASP A 35 7.39 9.53 22.89
N PHE A 36 6.61 10.54 22.46
CA PHE A 36 6.11 10.64 21.09
C PHE A 36 7.26 10.60 20.07
N TRP A 37 8.27 11.46 20.25
CA TRP A 37 9.41 11.52 19.32
C TRP A 37 10.29 10.27 19.40
N PHE A 38 10.47 9.69 20.58
CA PHE A 38 11.20 8.45 20.74
C PHE A 38 10.52 7.31 19.97
N TYR A 39 9.22 7.12 20.14
CA TYR A 39 8.46 6.09 19.43
C TYR A 39 8.36 6.36 17.93
N ASP A 40 8.24 7.62 17.50
CA ASP A 40 8.30 8.01 16.09
C ASP A 40 9.59 7.53 15.43
N MET A 41 10.73 7.80 16.07
CA MET A 41 12.04 7.38 15.57
C MET A 41 12.15 5.86 15.46
N VAL A 42 11.60 5.11 16.42
CA VAL A 42 11.56 3.64 16.35
C VAL A 42 10.69 3.18 15.18
N LEU A 43 9.48 3.73 15.02
CA LEU A 43 8.56 3.37 13.95
C LEU A 43 9.14 3.69 12.56
N VAL A 44 9.67 4.90 12.37
CA VAL A 44 10.29 5.32 11.11
C VAL A 44 11.50 4.45 10.78
N SER A 45 12.33 4.12 11.77
CA SER A 45 13.49 3.23 11.57
C SER A 45 13.08 1.82 11.17
N THR A 46 12.08 1.23 11.82
CA THR A 46 11.59 -0.12 11.48
C THR A 46 10.94 -0.14 10.10
N MET A 47 10.12 0.86 9.76
CA MET A 47 9.52 0.98 8.43
C MET A 47 10.58 1.18 7.34
N TYR A 48 11.61 1.98 7.59
CA TYR A 48 12.73 2.17 6.67
C TYR A 48 13.46 0.85 6.40
N ASN A 49 13.78 0.09 7.45
CA ASN A 49 14.40 -1.23 7.31
C ASN A 49 13.51 -2.20 6.52
N ALA A 50 12.19 -2.18 6.75
CA ALA A 50 11.25 -2.97 5.96
C ALA A 50 11.31 -2.61 4.46
N VAL A 51 11.42 -1.33 4.11
CA VAL A 51 11.60 -0.89 2.71
C VAL A 51 12.90 -1.43 2.12
N VAL A 52 14.02 -1.36 2.85
CA VAL A 52 15.31 -1.89 2.38
C VAL A 52 15.21 -3.39 2.07
N LEU A 53 14.62 -4.18 2.97
CA LEU A 53 14.45 -5.62 2.81
C LEU A 53 13.51 -5.96 1.65
N VAL A 54 12.39 -5.24 1.53
CA VAL A 54 11.46 -5.39 0.40
C VAL A 54 12.16 -5.07 -0.90
N TRP A 55 12.95 -4.01 -0.96
CA TRP A 55 13.59 -3.59 -2.20
C TRP A 55 14.62 -4.62 -2.68
N ARG A 56 15.39 -5.18 -1.74
CA ARG A 56 16.28 -6.33 -2.01
C ARG A 56 15.50 -7.47 -2.68
N ASP A 57 14.36 -7.84 -2.11
CA ASP A 57 13.56 -8.96 -2.62
C ASP A 57 12.86 -8.63 -3.94
N LYS A 58 12.43 -7.38 -4.14
CA LYS A 58 11.90 -6.89 -5.43
C LYS A 58 12.92 -7.02 -6.55
N VAL A 59 14.17 -6.64 -6.29
CA VAL A 59 15.27 -6.81 -7.26
C VAL A 59 15.56 -8.29 -7.50
N LYS A 60 15.60 -9.10 -6.43
CA LYS A 60 15.87 -10.55 -6.52
C LYS A 60 14.83 -11.31 -7.33
N TYR A 61 13.54 -11.07 -7.10
CA TYR A 61 12.45 -11.86 -7.70
C TYR A 61 11.89 -11.25 -8.97
N ASN A 62 12.05 -9.94 -9.18
CA ASN A 62 11.68 -9.20 -10.39
C ASN A 62 10.30 -9.59 -10.98
N ARG A 63 9.28 -9.72 -10.12
CA ARG A 63 7.95 -10.17 -10.55
C ARG A 63 7.18 -9.07 -11.27
N VAL A 64 6.47 -9.47 -12.33
CA VAL A 64 5.60 -8.62 -13.15
C VAL A 64 4.38 -8.14 -12.37
N ARG A 65 3.81 -7.00 -12.79
CA ARG A 65 2.60 -6.43 -12.19
C ARG A 65 1.34 -7.10 -12.74
N PRO A 66 0.21 -7.08 -11.98
CA PRO A 66 -1.05 -7.63 -12.46
C PRO A 66 -1.53 -7.02 -13.78
N THR A 67 -1.28 -5.72 -13.99
CA THR A 67 -1.61 -5.03 -15.25
C THR A 67 -0.94 -5.68 -16.45
N THR A 68 0.35 -6.03 -16.34
CA THR A 68 1.08 -6.74 -17.41
C THR A 68 0.42 -8.08 -17.75
N ILE A 69 -0.01 -8.84 -16.74
CA ILE A 69 -0.69 -10.12 -16.96
C ILE A 69 -2.07 -9.92 -17.62
N VAL A 70 -2.86 -8.94 -17.14
CA VAL A 70 -4.17 -8.63 -17.74
C VAL A 70 -4.01 -8.19 -19.20
N HIS A 71 -3.08 -7.29 -19.49
CA HIS A 71 -2.88 -6.74 -20.82
C HIS A 71 -2.28 -7.73 -21.82
N SER A 72 -1.49 -8.69 -21.36
CA SER A 72 -0.85 -9.68 -22.23
C SER A 72 -1.67 -10.96 -22.35
N SER A 73 -2.07 -11.56 -21.23
CA SER A 73 -2.68 -12.89 -21.19
C SER A 73 -4.17 -12.88 -21.53
N LYS A 74 -4.83 -11.71 -21.43
CA LYS A 74 -6.26 -11.54 -21.75
C LYS A 74 -6.49 -10.58 -22.91
N ALA A 75 -5.46 -10.27 -23.70
CA ALA A 75 -5.58 -9.36 -24.83
C ALA A 75 -6.68 -9.82 -25.79
N GLY A 76 -7.55 -8.89 -26.20
CA GLY A 76 -8.73 -9.16 -27.04
C GLY A 76 -9.95 -9.69 -26.29
N GLU A 77 -9.83 -10.11 -25.03
CA GLU A 77 -10.98 -10.50 -24.21
C GLU A 77 -11.76 -9.27 -23.75
N ILE A 78 -13.09 -9.39 -23.71
CA ILE A 78 -13.96 -8.39 -23.07
C ILE A 78 -14.09 -8.72 -21.59
N VAL A 79 -13.76 -7.76 -20.73
CA VAL A 79 -13.83 -7.89 -19.28
C VAL A 79 -14.82 -6.88 -18.69
N THR A 80 -15.60 -7.30 -17.70
CA THR A 80 -16.51 -6.43 -16.94
C THR A 80 -15.81 -5.98 -15.66
N SER A 81 -15.31 -4.75 -15.63
CA SER A 81 -14.49 -4.24 -14.51
C SER A 81 -14.65 -2.73 -14.29
N TYR A 82 -13.94 -2.20 -13.29
CA TYR A 82 -13.83 -0.76 -13.03
C TYR A 82 -13.36 -0.02 -14.29
N ALA A 83 -14.14 0.96 -14.72
CA ALA A 83 -13.95 1.68 -15.98
C ALA A 83 -13.40 3.10 -15.80
N GLY A 84 -12.70 3.35 -14.69
CA GLY A 84 -12.17 4.67 -14.35
C GLY A 84 -13.10 5.52 -13.47
N PRO A 85 -12.63 6.71 -13.05
CA PRO A 85 -13.37 7.61 -12.17
C PRO A 85 -14.74 7.94 -12.74
N PHE A 86 -15.77 7.91 -11.90
CA PHE A 86 -17.18 8.21 -12.25
C PHE A 86 -17.81 7.33 -13.34
N ASN A 87 -17.11 6.32 -13.85
CA ASN A 87 -17.60 5.44 -14.91
C ASN A 87 -18.18 4.12 -14.40
N GLY A 88 -18.07 3.84 -13.10
CA GLY A 88 -18.60 2.62 -12.51
C GLY A 88 -17.94 1.36 -13.06
N VAL A 89 -18.74 0.31 -13.25
CA VAL A 89 -18.31 -0.96 -13.86
C VAL A 89 -18.85 -1.01 -15.28
N LYS A 90 -18.00 -1.26 -16.26
CA LYS A 90 -18.37 -1.39 -17.68
C LYS A 90 -17.62 -2.57 -18.31
N GLU A 91 -18.08 -2.96 -19.49
CA GLU A 91 -17.32 -3.84 -20.38
C GLU A 91 -16.26 -3.04 -21.13
N MET A 92 -15.06 -3.59 -21.24
CA MET A 92 -13.95 -3.04 -22.02
C MET A 92 -13.03 -4.16 -22.45
N LYS A 93 -12.14 -3.91 -23.43
CA LYS A 93 -11.08 -4.86 -23.74
C LYS A 93 -10.10 -4.93 -22.57
N ALA A 94 -9.57 -6.12 -22.29
CA ALA A 94 -8.65 -6.30 -21.18
C ALA A 94 -7.39 -5.43 -21.31
N GLU A 95 -6.85 -5.24 -22.52
CA GLU A 95 -5.70 -4.35 -22.74
C GLU A 95 -5.97 -2.87 -22.43
N ASP A 96 -7.23 -2.43 -22.48
CA ASP A 96 -7.62 -1.04 -22.18
C ASP A 96 -7.89 -0.82 -20.69
N TRP A 97 -8.00 -1.90 -19.90
CA TRP A 97 -8.31 -1.82 -18.47
C TRP A 97 -7.19 -1.16 -17.68
N GLN A 98 -7.56 -0.33 -16.70
CA GLN A 98 -6.62 0.29 -15.77
C GLN A 98 -7.01 0.03 -14.31
N PRO A 99 -6.03 -0.17 -13.41
CA PRO A 99 -6.30 -0.34 -11.99
C PRO A 99 -6.83 0.95 -11.33
N TYR A 100 -7.53 0.79 -10.21
CA TYR A 100 -8.09 1.92 -9.44
C TYR A 100 -7.00 2.93 -9.00
N VAL A 101 -5.85 2.42 -8.56
CA VAL A 101 -4.66 3.21 -8.23
C VAL A 101 -3.57 3.00 -9.25
N ARG A 102 -2.71 4.01 -9.41
CA ARG A 102 -1.60 3.96 -10.35
C ARG A 102 -0.68 2.77 -10.05
N THR A 103 -0.28 2.05 -11.10
CA THR A 103 0.77 1.03 -10.97
C THR A 103 2.13 1.71 -10.78
N MET A 104 2.81 1.40 -9.67
CA MET A 104 4.12 1.98 -9.36
C MET A 104 5.26 1.30 -10.14
N PRO A 105 6.31 2.05 -10.55
CA PRO A 105 7.36 1.59 -11.46
C PRO A 105 8.44 0.75 -10.73
N HIS A 106 8.02 -0.35 -10.11
CA HIS A 106 8.90 -1.32 -9.46
C HIS A 106 8.28 -2.72 -9.51
N ALA A 107 9.08 -3.76 -9.27
CA ALA A 107 8.60 -5.14 -9.25
C ALA A 107 7.46 -5.35 -8.25
N GLU A 108 6.61 -6.34 -8.51
CA GLU A 108 5.40 -6.63 -7.74
C GLU A 108 5.73 -7.21 -6.35
N PHE A 109 6.51 -8.29 -6.32
CA PHE A 109 6.73 -9.09 -5.11
C PHE A 109 8.03 -8.72 -4.36
N PRO A 110 8.00 -8.63 -3.01
CA PRO A 110 6.82 -8.61 -2.14
C PRO A 110 6.16 -7.22 -2.12
N SER A 111 4.94 -7.11 -1.61
CA SER A 111 4.24 -5.82 -1.47
C SER A 111 4.94 -4.89 -0.46
N GLY A 112 5.43 -3.75 -0.93
CA GLY A 112 6.08 -2.76 -0.05
C GLY A 112 5.13 -2.13 0.96
N SER A 113 3.93 -1.76 0.52
CA SER A 113 2.90 -1.23 1.44
C SER A 113 2.56 -2.23 2.54
N SER A 114 2.41 -3.51 2.20
CA SER A 114 2.09 -4.55 3.19
C SER A 114 3.20 -4.73 4.20
N CYS A 115 4.47 -4.82 3.77
CA CYS A 115 5.60 -4.95 4.67
C CYS A 115 5.77 -3.73 5.59
N VAL A 116 5.56 -2.51 5.08
CA VAL A 116 5.58 -1.29 5.91
C VAL A 116 4.45 -1.30 6.95
N CYS A 117 3.23 -1.69 6.56
CA CYS A 117 2.11 -1.78 7.48
C CYS A 117 2.32 -2.87 8.55
N SER A 118 2.89 -4.02 8.17
CA SER A 118 3.26 -5.08 9.11
C SER A 118 4.33 -4.61 10.09
N ALA A 119 5.41 -4.00 9.59
CA ALA A 119 6.48 -3.47 10.42
C ALA A 119 5.96 -2.43 11.42
N TYR A 120 5.09 -1.53 10.96
CA TYR A 120 4.41 -0.55 11.81
C TYR A 120 3.55 -1.21 12.89
N ALA A 121 2.67 -2.16 12.51
CA ALA A 121 1.76 -2.82 13.43
C ALA A 121 2.49 -3.66 14.48
N GLU A 122 3.50 -4.43 14.08
CA GLU A 122 4.33 -5.23 14.98
C GLU A 122 5.12 -4.34 15.94
N THR A 123 5.71 -3.25 15.43
CA THR A 123 6.42 -2.29 16.29
C THR A 123 5.48 -1.66 17.31
N LEU A 124 4.29 -1.21 16.91
CA LEU A 124 3.33 -0.67 17.87
C LEU A 124 2.90 -1.67 18.94
N GLN A 125 2.69 -2.94 18.57
CA GLN A 125 2.38 -4.00 19.54
C GLN A 125 3.53 -4.26 20.53
N MET A 126 4.77 -4.05 20.12
CA MET A 126 5.93 -4.15 21.02
C MET A 126 6.06 -2.96 21.96
N LEU A 127 5.51 -1.80 21.59
CA LEU A 127 5.61 -0.54 22.33
C LEU A 127 4.38 -0.24 23.21
N SER A 128 3.28 -0.98 23.01
CA SER A 128 2.05 -0.92 23.81
C SER A 128 2.15 -1.71 25.10
#